data_AF-A0A3D6DL01-F1
#
_entry.id   AF-A0A3D6DL01-F1
#
_cell.length_a   1.000
_cell.length_b   1.000
_cell.length_c   1.000
_cell.angle_alpha   90.00
_cell.angle_beta   90.00
_cell.angle_gamma   90.00
#
_symmetry.space_group_name_H-M   'P 1'
#
loop_
_entity.id
_entity.type
_entity.pdbx_description
1 polymer ?
#
loop_
_entity_poly.entity_id
_entity_poly.type
_entity_poly.pdbx_seq_one_letter_code
_entity_poly.pdbx_strand_id
1 'polypeptide(L)'
;MAAHYESPIRKPLVTGDKSYHDVTVDVAAPVEGKANRQWWIVFGIALTAFLWGIGCITYTIGTGIGTWGLNKTVGWAWDITNFVWWVGIGHAGTLISAVLLLFRQKWRMAINRSAEAMTIFSVIQAGLFPIIHMGRPWLAYWVLPIPNTFGSLWVNFNSPLLWDVFAISTYLSVSLVFWWTGLLPDFAMIRDRAIKPFQKKIYSLLSFGWSGRAKDWQRFEEVSLVLAGLATPLVLSVHTIVSFDFATSVIPGWHTTIFPPYFVAGAIFSGFAMVNTLLIIMRKVSHLEDYITVQHIELMNIVIMITGSIVGVAYITELFIAWYSGVEFEQYAFLNRATGPYWWAY
;
A
#
# COMPACT_ATOMS: atom_id res chain seq x y z
N MET A 1 4.02 15.73 -41.50
CA MET A 1 3.12 15.35 -40.40
C MET A 1 2.92 13.84 -40.48
N ALA A 2 3.72 13.06 -39.74
CA ALA A 2 3.55 11.61 -39.72
C ALA A 2 2.19 11.30 -39.08
N ALA A 3 1.35 10.55 -39.78
CA ALA A 3 0.01 10.20 -39.33
C ALA A 3 0.10 9.45 -37.98
N HIS A 4 -0.37 10.11 -36.91
CA HIS A 4 -0.47 9.49 -35.61
C HIS A 4 -1.70 8.57 -35.63
N TYR A 5 -1.51 7.25 -35.53
CA TYR A 5 -2.58 6.25 -35.56
C TYR A 5 -3.32 6.14 -34.20
N GLU A 6 -3.59 7.26 -33.52
CA GLU A 6 -4.45 7.23 -32.32
C GLU A 6 -5.92 7.04 -32.76
N SER A 7 -6.66 6.20 -32.03
CA SER A 7 -8.10 6.05 -32.26
C SER A 7 -8.85 7.32 -31.84
N PRO A 8 -9.80 7.83 -32.64
CA PRO A 8 -10.61 9.01 -32.29
C PRO A 8 -11.58 8.75 -31.14
N ILE A 9 -11.76 7.50 -30.70
CA ILE A 9 -12.64 7.13 -29.59
C ILE A 9 -12.05 7.54 -28.23
N ARG A 10 -10.72 7.67 -28.14
CA ARG A 10 -10.03 7.95 -26.87
C ARG A 10 -10.24 9.40 -26.45
N LYS A 11 -10.80 9.59 -25.25
CA LYS A 11 -10.88 10.90 -24.59
C LYS A 11 -9.48 11.37 -24.16
N PRO A 12 -9.21 12.69 -24.17
CA PRO A 12 -7.93 13.23 -23.71
C PRO A 12 -7.77 13.04 -22.20
N LEU A 13 -6.57 12.63 -21.78
CA LEU A 13 -6.23 12.41 -20.36
C LEU A 13 -5.76 13.69 -19.66
N VAL A 14 -5.30 14.69 -20.40
CA VAL A 14 -4.90 16.01 -19.90
C VAL A 14 -5.79 17.05 -20.58
N THR A 15 -6.37 17.96 -19.80
CA THR A 15 -7.24 19.03 -20.28
C THR A 15 -6.57 20.39 -20.23
N GLY A 16 -7.16 21.38 -20.93
CA GLY A 16 -6.70 22.78 -20.87
C GLY A 16 -5.51 23.13 -21.78
N ASP A 17 -5.26 22.34 -22.83
CA ASP A 17 -4.25 22.61 -23.89
C ASP A 17 -2.87 23.02 -23.35
N LYS A 18 -2.43 22.34 -22.28
CA LYS A 18 -1.20 22.66 -21.56
C LYS A 18 0.06 22.22 -22.30
N SER A 19 1.06 23.10 -22.31
CA SER A 19 2.41 22.81 -22.82
C SER A 19 3.29 22.13 -21.76
N TYR A 20 4.48 21.63 -22.15
CA TYR A 20 5.46 21.07 -21.20
C TYR A 20 5.84 22.04 -20.07
N HIS A 21 5.89 23.34 -20.36
CA HIS A 21 6.20 24.36 -19.36
C HIS A 21 5.09 24.46 -18.32
N ASP A 22 3.83 24.46 -18.77
CA ASP A 22 2.66 24.60 -17.91
C ASP A 22 2.56 23.41 -16.94
N VAL A 23 2.77 22.18 -17.44
CA VAL A 23 2.84 20.96 -16.62
C VAL A 23 3.85 21.10 -15.50
N THR A 24 5.05 21.57 -15.84
CA THR A 24 6.14 21.74 -14.88
C THR A 24 5.79 22.78 -13.82
N VAL A 25 5.23 23.92 -14.24
CA VAL A 25 4.87 25.03 -13.34
C VAL A 25 3.75 24.60 -12.39
N ASP A 26 2.70 23.97 -12.90
CA ASP A 26 1.55 23.54 -12.09
C ASP A 26 1.96 22.53 -11.00
N VAL A 27 2.84 21.59 -11.33
CA VAL A 27 3.31 20.55 -10.38
C VAL A 27 4.34 21.11 -9.39
N ALA A 28 5.21 22.03 -9.82
CA ALA A 28 6.23 22.63 -8.95
C ALA A 28 5.65 23.69 -8.00
N ALA A 29 4.59 24.41 -8.42
CA ALA A 29 3.96 25.48 -7.64
C ALA A 29 3.64 25.11 -6.17
N PRO A 30 2.98 23.98 -5.86
CA PRO A 30 2.70 23.60 -4.47
C PRO A 30 3.96 23.27 -3.66
N VAL A 31 5.06 22.87 -4.31
CA VAL A 31 6.34 22.54 -3.66
C VAL A 31 7.16 23.80 -3.38
N GLU A 32 7.13 24.78 -4.29
CA GLU A 32 7.82 26.06 -4.15
C GLU A 32 7.10 27.05 -3.23
N GLY A 33 5.77 26.91 -3.14
CA GLY A 33 4.90 27.75 -2.34
C GLY A 33 5.04 27.58 -0.82
N LYS A 34 4.31 28.42 -0.07
CA LYS A 34 4.15 28.28 1.38
C LYS A 34 2.83 27.58 1.69
N ALA A 35 2.87 26.68 2.66
CA ALA A 35 1.66 26.05 3.19
C ALA A 35 0.69 27.10 3.77
N ASN A 36 -0.59 26.97 3.44
CA ASN A 36 -1.64 27.85 3.94
C ASN A 36 -2.05 27.51 5.39
N ARG A 37 -2.92 28.32 5.99
CA ARG A 37 -3.40 28.10 7.37
C ARG A 37 -4.14 26.77 7.54
N GLN A 38 -4.91 26.34 6.54
CA GLN A 38 -5.66 25.10 6.59
C GLN A 38 -4.73 23.88 6.67
N TRP A 39 -3.62 23.88 5.92
CA TRP A 39 -2.60 22.84 5.99
C TRP A 39 -2.03 22.71 7.41
N TRP A 40 -1.69 23.83 8.05
CA TRP A 40 -1.19 23.83 9.44
C TRP A 40 -2.23 23.35 10.46
N ILE A 41 -3.50 23.66 10.26
CA ILE A 41 -4.60 23.15 11.12
C ILE A 41 -4.68 21.62 11.00
N VAL A 42 -4.76 21.08 9.79
CA VAL A 42 -4.87 19.63 9.56
C VAL A 42 -3.61 18.91 10.02
N PHE A 43 -2.43 19.47 9.74
CA PHE A 43 -1.15 18.94 10.24
C PHE A 43 -1.11 18.91 11.77
N GLY A 44 -1.57 19.98 12.44
CA GLY A 44 -1.65 20.02 13.90
C GLY A 44 -2.58 18.96 14.48
N ILE A 45 -3.74 18.73 13.86
CA ILE A 45 -4.68 17.67 14.25
C ILE A 45 -4.02 16.28 14.10
N ALA A 46 -3.42 16.02 12.94
CA ALA A 46 -2.73 14.75 12.67
C ALA A 46 -1.56 14.51 13.63
N LEU A 47 -0.75 15.54 13.89
CA LEU A 47 0.38 15.48 14.83
C LEU A 47 -0.09 15.21 16.26
N THR A 48 -1.18 15.85 16.70
CA THR A 48 -1.73 15.63 18.04
C THR A 48 -2.23 14.20 18.21
N ALA A 49 -2.96 13.68 17.23
CA ALA A 49 -3.42 12.29 17.23
C ALA A 49 -2.24 11.29 17.22
N PHE A 50 -1.20 11.58 16.44
CA PHE A 50 0.03 10.77 16.39
C PHE A 50 0.74 10.74 17.75
N LEU A 51 0.94 11.90 18.39
CA LEU A 51 1.57 11.97 19.72
C LEU A 51 0.76 11.25 20.80
N TRP A 52 -0.56 11.36 20.74
CA TRP A 52 -1.44 10.59 21.64
C TRP A 52 -1.31 9.08 21.39
N GLY A 53 -1.23 8.65 20.13
CA GLY A 53 -0.96 7.25 19.76
C GLY A 53 0.37 6.74 20.30
N ILE A 54 1.45 7.51 20.19
CA ILE A 54 2.75 7.18 20.80
C ILE A 54 2.61 7.03 22.32
N GLY A 55 1.86 7.91 22.98
CA GLY A 55 1.58 7.80 24.41
C GLY A 55 0.90 6.47 24.78
N CYS A 56 -0.10 6.06 24.00
CA CYS A 56 -0.79 4.78 24.21
C CYS A 56 0.14 3.58 23.98
N ILE A 57 0.95 3.61 22.92
CA ILE A 57 1.91 2.55 22.60
C ILE A 57 2.93 2.40 23.73
N THR A 58 3.55 3.51 24.15
CA THR A 58 4.56 3.49 25.22
C THR A 58 3.98 3.02 26.56
N TYR A 59 2.73 3.41 26.88
CA TYR A 59 2.02 2.90 28.05
C TYR A 59 1.84 1.37 27.99
N THR A 60 1.35 0.84 26.87
CA THR A 60 1.11 -0.61 26.71
C THR A 60 2.40 -1.43 26.74
N ILE A 61 3.49 -0.93 26.14
CA ILE A 61 4.81 -1.59 26.21
C ILE A 61 5.35 -1.56 27.65
N GLY A 62 5.13 -0.48 28.39
CA GLY A 62 5.58 -0.34 29.78
C GLY A 62 4.77 -1.13 30.81
N THR A 63 3.48 -1.40 30.54
CA THR A 63 2.55 -2.04 31.50
C THR A 63 2.13 -3.45 31.10
N GLY A 64 2.26 -3.82 29.83
CA GLY A 64 1.94 -5.13 29.27
C GLY A 64 0.67 -5.16 28.42
N ILE A 65 0.60 -6.16 27.53
CA ILE A 65 -0.51 -6.38 26.57
C ILE A 65 -1.86 -6.63 27.26
N GLY A 66 -1.87 -7.04 28.53
CA GLY A 66 -3.11 -7.24 29.30
C GLY A 66 -3.97 -5.99 29.48
N THR A 67 -3.44 -4.81 29.14
CA THR A 67 -4.22 -3.55 29.07
C THR A 67 -5.14 -3.49 27.85
N TRP A 68 -4.89 -4.31 26.82
CA TRP A 68 -5.78 -4.44 25.67
C TRP A 68 -7.01 -5.27 26.02
N GLY A 69 -8.10 -5.06 25.26
CA GLY A 69 -9.32 -5.86 25.37
C GLY A 69 -9.20 -7.27 24.77
N LEU A 70 -8.02 -7.88 24.81
CA LEU A 70 -7.80 -9.26 24.36
C LEU A 70 -8.31 -10.25 25.40
N ASN A 71 -8.52 -11.49 24.96
CA ASN A 71 -8.99 -12.57 25.81
C ASN A 71 -8.06 -13.78 25.68
N LYS A 72 -8.07 -14.68 26.69
CA LYS A 72 -7.38 -15.97 26.60
C LYS A 72 -7.88 -16.84 25.43
N THR A 73 -9.11 -16.61 24.96
CA THR A 73 -9.69 -17.31 23.80
C THR A 73 -9.39 -16.59 22.48
N VAL A 74 -9.47 -15.25 22.48
CA VAL A 74 -9.25 -14.42 21.29
C VAL A 74 -7.96 -13.63 21.50
N GLY A 75 -6.84 -14.25 21.13
CA GLY A 75 -5.50 -13.68 21.28
C GLY A 75 -5.13 -12.64 20.24
N TRP A 76 -5.84 -12.62 19.10
CA TRP A 76 -5.72 -11.62 18.06
C TRP A 76 -7.08 -11.01 17.75
N ALA A 77 -7.12 -9.68 17.65
CA ALA A 77 -8.31 -8.91 17.29
C ALA A 77 -7.86 -7.64 16.56
N TRP A 78 -7.98 -6.47 17.18
CA TRP A 78 -7.67 -5.16 16.56
C TRP A 78 -6.22 -4.99 16.13
N ASP A 79 -5.28 -5.67 16.79
CA ASP A 79 -3.87 -5.66 16.45
C ASP A 79 -3.63 -6.22 15.04
N ILE A 80 -3.95 -7.50 14.81
CA ILE A 80 -3.77 -8.11 13.49
C ILE A 80 -4.77 -7.59 12.46
N THR A 81 -5.96 -7.18 12.90
CA THR A 81 -6.99 -6.61 11.98
C THR A 81 -6.49 -5.31 11.34
N ASN A 82 -5.94 -4.40 12.14
CA ASN A 82 -5.38 -3.15 11.62
C ASN A 82 -4.12 -3.41 10.81
N PHE A 83 -3.29 -4.36 11.22
CA PHE A 83 -2.12 -4.79 10.46
C PHE A 83 -2.49 -5.21 9.03
N VAL A 84 -3.37 -6.20 8.86
CA VAL A 84 -3.76 -6.69 7.53
C VAL A 84 -4.47 -5.62 6.70
N TRP A 85 -5.23 -4.74 7.35
CA TRP A 85 -5.88 -3.61 6.69
C TRP A 85 -4.88 -2.60 6.13
N TRP A 86 -3.87 -2.22 6.90
CA TRP A 86 -2.82 -1.30 6.45
C TRP A 86 -1.95 -1.92 5.34
N VAL A 87 -1.61 -3.21 5.43
CA VAL A 87 -0.93 -3.92 4.34
C VAL A 87 -1.81 -3.94 3.08
N GLY A 88 -3.10 -4.23 3.23
CA GLY A 88 -4.08 -4.23 2.14
C GLY A 88 -4.14 -2.90 1.39
N ILE A 89 -4.24 -1.78 2.13
CA ILE A 89 -4.19 -0.42 1.54
C ILE A 89 -2.91 -0.21 0.72
N GLY A 90 -1.77 -0.65 1.26
CA GLY A 90 -0.48 -0.47 0.62
C GLY A 90 -0.30 -1.20 -0.71
N HIS A 91 -1.15 -2.18 -1.06
CA HIS A 91 -1.02 -2.92 -2.31
C HIS A 91 -1.56 -2.16 -3.54
N ALA A 92 -2.46 -1.19 -3.37
CA ALA A 92 -2.98 -0.46 -4.52
C ALA A 92 -1.90 0.39 -5.21
N GLY A 93 -0.99 0.98 -4.44
CA GLY A 93 0.02 1.87 -5.00
C GLY A 93 0.99 1.15 -5.94
N THR A 94 1.50 -0.01 -5.51
CA THR A 94 2.40 -0.85 -6.31
C THR A 94 1.68 -1.54 -7.47
N LEU A 95 0.39 -1.86 -7.34
CA LEU A 95 -0.39 -2.34 -8.49
C LEU A 95 -0.53 -1.25 -9.56
N ILE A 96 -0.87 -0.02 -9.15
CA ILE A 96 -1.02 1.11 -10.08
C ILE A 96 0.30 1.40 -10.80
N SER A 97 1.41 1.36 -10.10
CA SER A 97 2.71 1.71 -10.67
C SER A 97 3.37 0.56 -11.47
N ALA A 98 3.17 -0.69 -11.08
CA ALA A 98 3.78 -1.86 -11.72
C ALA A 98 2.83 -2.56 -12.70
N VAL A 99 1.66 -3.02 -12.25
CA VAL A 99 0.75 -3.83 -13.07
C VAL A 99 0.19 -3.01 -14.24
N LEU A 100 -0.28 -1.78 -13.99
CA LEU A 100 -0.76 -0.91 -15.07
C LEU A 100 0.36 -0.49 -16.03
N LEU A 101 1.62 -0.48 -15.57
CA LEU A 101 2.78 -0.26 -16.44
C LEU A 101 2.99 -1.44 -17.38
N LEU A 102 2.91 -2.67 -16.88
CA LEU A 102 2.99 -3.88 -17.70
C LEU A 102 1.87 -3.93 -18.75
N PHE A 103 0.65 -3.52 -18.39
CA PHE A 103 -0.47 -3.39 -19.32
C PHE A 103 -0.46 -2.11 -20.16
N ARG A 104 0.63 -1.33 -20.11
CA ARG A 104 0.85 -0.07 -20.87
C ARG A 104 -0.32 0.91 -20.76
N GLN A 105 -0.98 0.95 -19.60
CA GLN A 105 -2.11 1.83 -19.35
C GLN A 105 -1.61 3.27 -19.15
N LYS A 106 -1.91 4.16 -20.10
CA LYS A 106 -1.42 5.55 -20.10
C LYS A 106 -1.99 6.40 -18.95
N TRP A 107 -3.20 6.11 -18.48
CA TRP A 107 -3.90 6.89 -17.44
C TRP A 107 -3.24 6.80 -16.04
N ARG A 108 -2.42 5.77 -15.79
CA ARG A 108 -1.71 5.65 -14.50
C ARG A 108 -0.73 6.80 -14.24
N MET A 109 -0.24 7.48 -15.29
CA MET A 109 0.86 8.46 -15.18
C MET A 109 0.53 9.62 -14.24
N ALA A 110 -0.73 10.05 -14.17
CA ALA A 110 -1.18 11.12 -13.26
C ALA A 110 -1.32 10.67 -11.80
N ILE A 111 -1.31 9.36 -11.54
CA ILE A 111 -1.63 8.77 -10.23
C ILE A 111 -0.40 8.14 -9.57
N ASN A 112 0.47 7.50 -10.36
CA ASN A 112 1.61 6.68 -9.91
C ASN A 112 2.34 7.25 -8.70
N ARG A 113 2.71 8.54 -8.74
CA ARG A 113 3.53 9.16 -7.69
C ARG A 113 2.83 9.21 -6.33
N SER A 114 1.55 9.56 -6.33
CA SER A 114 0.72 9.62 -5.12
C SER A 114 0.36 8.23 -4.60
N ALA A 115 0.15 7.28 -5.52
CA ALA A 115 -0.11 5.87 -5.21
C ALA A 115 1.07 5.22 -4.48
N GLU A 116 2.29 5.41 -5.00
CA GLU A 116 3.51 4.90 -4.36
C GLU A 116 3.77 5.51 -2.98
N ALA A 117 3.51 6.81 -2.81
CA ALA A 117 3.62 7.46 -1.52
C ALA A 117 2.65 6.83 -0.50
N MET A 118 1.43 6.49 -0.93
CA MET A 118 0.48 5.76 -0.09
C MET A 118 1.02 4.39 0.32
N THR A 119 1.62 3.62 -0.60
CA THR A 119 2.24 2.32 -0.26
C THR A 119 3.25 2.48 0.87
N ILE A 120 4.20 3.41 0.72
CA ILE A 120 5.30 3.55 1.68
C ILE A 120 4.76 3.93 3.06
N PHE A 121 3.86 4.91 3.13
CA PHE A 121 3.32 5.35 4.41
C PHE A 121 2.43 4.29 5.08
N SER A 122 1.60 3.57 4.30
CA SER A 122 0.74 2.50 4.83
C SER A 122 1.55 1.30 5.32
N VAL A 123 2.58 0.88 4.59
CA VAL A 123 3.45 -0.24 5.00
C VAL A 123 4.26 0.11 6.26
N ILE A 124 4.68 1.37 6.42
CA ILE A 124 5.29 1.83 7.68
C ILE A 124 4.30 1.72 8.84
N GLN A 125 3.03 2.10 8.67
CA GLN A 125 2.02 1.90 9.71
C GLN A 125 1.79 0.41 10.01
N ALA A 126 1.69 -0.42 8.98
CA ALA A 126 1.56 -1.87 9.14
C ALA A 126 2.71 -2.47 9.95
N GLY A 127 3.95 -2.09 9.63
CA GLY A 127 5.16 -2.60 10.30
C GLY A 127 5.26 -2.29 11.80
N LEU A 128 4.42 -1.39 12.33
CA LEU A 128 4.34 -1.14 13.77
C LEU A 128 3.67 -2.29 14.53
N PHE A 129 2.62 -2.88 13.96
CA PHE A 129 1.78 -3.86 14.66
C PHE A 129 2.52 -5.16 15.02
N PRO A 130 3.34 -5.77 14.12
CA PRO A 130 4.14 -6.94 14.47
C PRO A 130 5.06 -6.74 15.67
N ILE A 131 5.47 -5.50 15.96
CA ILE A 131 6.32 -5.17 17.11
C ILE A 131 5.48 -4.84 18.34
N ILE A 132 4.47 -4.00 18.20
CA ILE A 132 3.68 -3.50 19.33
C ILE A 132 2.86 -4.62 19.98
N HIS A 133 2.37 -5.59 19.22
CA HIS A 133 1.59 -6.70 19.78
C HIS A 133 2.44 -7.79 20.47
N MET A 134 3.77 -7.68 20.45
CA MET A 134 4.64 -8.65 21.10
C MET A 134 4.57 -8.51 22.62
N GLY A 135 4.55 -9.63 23.34
CA GLY A 135 4.69 -9.61 24.80
C GLY A 135 6.06 -9.16 25.29
N ARG A 136 7.12 -9.35 24.49
CA ARG A 136 8.51 -8.92 24.80
C ARG A 136 9.19 -8.32 23.55
N PRO A 137 8.83 -7.09 23.15
CA PRO A 137 9.30 -6.49 21.89
C PRO A 137 10.82 -6.29 21.83
N TRP A 138 11.51 -6.11 22.98
CA TRP A 138 12.97 -5.94 23.03
C TRP A 138 13.77 -7.18 22.58
N LEU A 139 13.12 -8.33 22.39
CA LEU A 139 13.73 -9.57 21.87
C LEU A 139 13.38 -9.83 20.40
N ALA A 140 12.76 -8.88 19.70
CA ALA A 140 12.34 -9.05 18.31
C ALA A 140 13.47 -9.44 17.35
N TYR A 141 14.72 -9.08 17.65
CA TYR A 141 15.87 -9.42 16.83
C TYR A 141 16.14 -10.94 16.71
N TRP A 142 15.63 -11.77 17.65
CA TRP A 142 15.76 -13.23 17.56
C TRP A 142 14.95 -13.86 16.43
N VAL A 143 14.03 -13.12 15.82
CA VAL A 143 13.28 -13.59 14.65
C VAL A 143 14.20 -13.68 13.42
N LEU A 144 15.32 -12.94 13.41
CA LEU A 144 16.26 -12.95 12.29
C LEU A 144 17.25 -14.12 12.40
N PRO A 145 17.55 -14.83 11.29
CA PRO A 145 18.54 -15.90 11.29
C PRO A 145 19.96 -15.31 11.31
N ILE A 146 20.43 -14.92 12.49
CA ILE A 146 21.76 -14.34 12.71
C ILE A 146 22.63 -15.32 13.50
N PRO A 147 23.87 -15.62 13.03
CA PRO A 147 24.83 -16.40 13.81
C PRO A 147 25.02 -15.82 15.22
N ASN A 148 25.01 -16.69 16.23
CA ASN A 148 25.03 -16.27 17.63
C ASN A 148 25.86 -17.21 18.52
N THR A 149 26.10 -16.75 19.75
CA THR A 149 26.91 -17.44 20.76
C THR A 149 26.16 -18.56 21.50
N PHE A 150 24.89 -18.80 21.20
CA PHE A 150 24.05 -19.83 21.85
C PHE A 150 24.19 -21.21 21.18
N GLY A 151 25.38 -21.54 20.67
CA GLY A 151 25.62 -22.77 19.92
C GLY A 151 24.97 -22.78 18.54
N SER A 152 24.99 -21.64 17.83
CA SER A 152 24.33 -21.46 16.53
C SER A 152 22.84 -21.83 16.58
N LEU A 153 22.11 -21.23 17.52
CA LEU A 153 20.65 -21.39 17.60
C LEU A 153 20.00 -20.68 16.41
N TRP A 154 19.09 -21.33 15.71
CA TRP A 154 18.38 -20.77 14.55
C TRP A 154 16.87 -20.78 14.75
N VAL A 155 16.18 -20.00 13.90
CA VAL A 155 14.73 -20.03 13.77
C VAL A 155 14.28 -21.17 12.85
N ASN A 156 13.03 -21.62 13.00
CA ASN A 156 12.41 -22.50 12.02
C ASN A 156 11.91 -21.67 10.83
N PHE A 157 11.85 -22.25 9.63
CA PHE A 157 11.37 -21.60 8.41
C PHE A 157 9.97 -22.08 7.98
N ASN A 158 9.19 -22.63 8.91
CA ASN A 158 7.87 -23.21 8.63
C ASN A 158 6.71 -22.30 9.06
N SER A 159 6.98 -21.31 9.93
CA SER A 159 5.96 -20.41 10.44
C SER A 159 5.63 -19.30 9.44
N PRO A 160 4.34 -19.06 9.10
CA PRO A 160 3.96 -17.98 8.21
C PRO A 160 4.27 -16.60 8.81
N LEU A 161 4.30 -16.46 10.15
CA LEU A 161 4.74 -15.24 10.82
C LEU A 161 6.21 -14.87 10.51
N LEU A 162 7.09 -15.86 10.31
CA LEU A 162 8.46 -15.57 9.88
C LEU A 162 8.48 -15.15 8.40
N TRP A 163 7.65 -15.79 7.57
CA TRP A 163 7.52 -15.42 6.16
C TRP A 163 7.01 -13.99 6.02
N ASP A 164 6.11 -13.55 6.89
CA ASP A 164 5.59 -12.19 6.93
C ASP A 164 6.71 -11.15 7.19
N VAL A 165 7.63 -11.43 8.12
CA VAL A 165 8.81 -10.58 8.34
C VAL A 165 9.63 -10.40 7.06
N PHE A 166 9.86 -11.47 6.30
CA PHE A 166 10.53 -11.37 5.00
C PHE A 166 9.68 -10.66 3.95
N ALA A 167 8.39 -10.96 3.88
CA ALA A 167 7.47 -10.38 2.92
C ALA A 167 7.40 -8.86 3.08
N ILE A 168 7.13 -8.35 4.27
CA ILE A 168 6.97 -6.92 4.52
C ILE A 168 8.30 -6.17 4.41
N SER A 169 9.39 -6.72 4.95
CA SER A 169 10.70 -6.06 4.87
C SER A 169 11.19 -5.95 3.42
N THR A 170 11.03 -6.99 2.62
CA THR A 170 11.38 -6.96 1.19
C THR A 170 10.43 -6.08 0.41
N TYR A 171 9.12 -6.13 0.70
CA TYR A 171 8.11 -5.28 0.07
C TYR A 171 8.38 -3.80 0.27
N LEU A 172 8.64 -3.38 1.51
CA LEU A 172 8.98 -1.99 1.82
C LEU A 172 10.28 -1.58 1.12
N SER A 173 11.31 -2.43 1.18
CA SER A 173 12.62 -2.14 0.57
C SER A 173 12.53 -1.96 -0.94
N VAL A 174 11.86 -2.88 -1.63
CA VAL A 174 11.67 -2.81 -3.09
C VAL A 174 10.81 -1.61 -3.47
N SER A 175 9.70 -1.36 -2.75
CA SER A 175 8.81 -0.22 -3.02
C SER A 175 9.53 1.12 -2.83
N LEU A 176 10.35 1.25 -1.78
CA LEU A 176 11.17 2.44 -1.54
C LEU A 176 12.16 2.69 -2.69
N VAL A 177 12.90 1.66 -3.11
CA VAL A 177 13.88 1.80 -4.21
C VAL A 177 13.18 2.10 -5.53
N PHE A 178 12.06 1.45 -5.81
CA PHE A 178 11.30 1.66 -7.03
C PHE A 178 10.75 3.09 -7.13
N TRP A 179 10.08 3.57 -6.06
CA TRP A 179 9.57 4.94 -6.00
C TRP A 179 10.68 5.99 -6.02
N TRP A 180 11.75 5.78 -5.25
CA TRP A 180 12.90 6.69 -5.18
C TRP A 180 13.61 6.82 -6.51
N THR A 181 13.83 5.71 -7.21
CA THR A 181 14.42 5.72 -8.55
C THR A 181 13.56 6.55 -9.48
N GLY A 182 12.24 6.36 -9.45
CA GLY A 182 11.30 7.15 -10.23
C GLY A 182 11.36 8.65 -9.93
N LEU A 183 11.74 9.08 -8.72
CA LEU A 183 11.82 10.48 -8.30
C LEU A 183 13.06 11.22 -8.80
N LEU A 184 14.09 10.53 -9.29
CA LEU A 184 15.35 11.14 -9.74
C LEU A 184 15.16 12.29 -10.75
N PRO A 185 14.41 12.12 -11.87
CA PRO A 185 14.14 13.21 -12.80
C PRO A 185 13.30 14.34 -12.18
N ASP A 186 12.35 14.02 -11.30
CA ASP A 186 11.48 15.01 -10.65
C ASP A 186 12.28 15.88 -9.67
N PHE A 187 13.17 15.29 -8.88
CA PHE A 187 14.07 16.04 -8.01
C PHE A 187 15.05 16.91 -8.80
N ALA A 188 15.50 16.45 -9.97
CA ALA A 188 16.31 17.28 -10.86
C ALA A 188 15.54 18.51 -11.35
N MET A 189 14.27 18.36 -11.71
CA MET A 189 13.41 19.50 -12.07
C MET A 189 13.28 20.51 -10.92
N ILE A 190 13.04 20.04 -9.69
CA ILE A 190 12.90 20.93 -8.53
C ILE A 190 14.24 21.58 -8.12
N ARG A 191 15.37 20.87 -8.19
CA ARG A 191 16.69 21.45 -7.86
C ARG A 191 17.05 22.62 -8.77
N ASP A 192 16.65 22.55 -10.04
CA ASP A 192 17.00 23.53 -11.07
C ASP A 192 16.11 24.79 -10.96
N ARG A 193 14.95 24.67 -10.30
CA ARG A 193 14.06 25.79 -9.95
C ARG A 193 14.28 26.37 -8.55
N ALA A 194 14.84 25.59 -7.63
CA ALA A 194 15.00 26.00 -6.23
C ALA A 194 15.84 27.28 -6.07
N ILE A 195 15.20 28.35 -5.62
CA ILE A 195 15.81 29.67 -5.43
C ILE A 195 16.66 29.71 -4.15
N LYS A 196 16.20 29.03 -3.09
CA LYS A 196 16.89 29.06 -1.78
C LYS A 196 18.09 28.11 -1.77
N PRO A 197 19.27 28.54 -1.28
CA PRO A 197 20.49 27.72 -1.33
C PRO A 197 20.36 26.42 -0.53
N PHE A 198 19.63 26.45 0.58
CA PHE A 198 19.37 25.25 1.40
C PHE A 198 18.52 24.21 0.67
N GLN A 199 17.39 24.63 0.07
CA GLN A 199 16.52 23.75 -0.70
C GLN A 199 17.26 23.19 -1.92
N LYS A 200 18.00 24.04 -2.63
CA LYS A 200 18.84 23.63 -3.76
C LYS A 200 19.85 22.56 -3.36
N LYS A 201 20.52 22.72 -2.21
CA LYS A 201 21.46 21.71 -1.68
C LYS A 201 20.76 20.38 -1.40
N ILE A 202 19.59 20.39 -0.77
CA ILE A 202 18.82 19.16 -0.51
C ILE A 202 18.47 18.45 -1.83
N TYR A 203 17.80 19.13 -2.76
CA TYR A 203 17.38 18.51 -4.01
C TYR A 203 18.57 18.12 -4.91
N SER A 204 19.70 18.83 -4.83
CA SER A 204 20.93 18.41 -5.51
C SER A 204 21.46 17.06 -5.00
N LEU A 205 21.33 16.81 -3.69
CA LEU A 205 21.72 15.55 -3.07
C LEU A 205 20.71 14.44 -3.39
N LEU A 206 19.41 14.72 -3.30
CA LEU A 206 18.36 13.74 -3.58
C LEU A 206 18.32 13.29 -5.05
N SER A 207 18.66 14.18 -5.99
CA SER A 207 18.63 13.88 -7.43
C SER A 207 19.81 13.05 -7.95
N PHE A 208 20.81 12.73 -7.10
CA PHE A 208 22.03 12.00 -7.48
C PHE A 208 22.73 12.53 -8.74
N GLY A 209 22.67 13.84 -8.98
CA GLY A 209 23.29 14.46 -10.16
C GLY A 209 22.64 14.08 -11.50
N TRP A 210 21.37 13.67 -11.50
CA TRP A 210 20.63 13.30 -12.71
C TRP A 210 20.68 14.42 -13.77
N SER A 211 21.34 14.17 -14.90
CA SER A 211 21.51 15.14 -16.00
C SER A 211 20.54 14.92 -17.16
N GLY A 212 19.80 13.82 -17.18
CA GLY A 212 18.81 13.51 -18.22
C GLY A 212 19.40 13.21 -19.61
N ARG A 213 20.56 12.55 -19.70
CA ARG A 213 21.17 12.19 -20.99
C ARG A 213 20.47 10.98 -21.60
N ALA A 214 20.60 10.79 -22.92
CA ALA A 214 20.00 9.66 -23.63
C ALA A 214 20.37 8.28 -23.02
N LYS A 215 21.63 8.08 -22.64
CA LYS A 215 22.10 6.84 -21.99
C LYS A 215 21.47 6.62 -20.61
N ASP A 216 21.19 7.71 -19.88
CA ASP A 216 20.59 7.64 -18.55
C ASP A 216 19.10 7.24 -18.69
N TRP A 217 18.37 7.85 -19.63
CA TRP A 217 16.98 7.51 -19.93
C TRP A 217 16.79 6.08 -20.44
N GLN A 218 17.67 5.62 -21.35
CA GLN A 218 17.62 4.23 -21.84
C GLN A 218 17.72 3.21 -20.71
N ARG A 219 18.60 3.44 -19.73
CA ARG A 219 18.76 2.56 -18.57
C ARG A 219 17.62 2.70 -17.57
N PHE A 220 17.13 3.91 -17.38
CA PHE A 220 16.04 4.20 -16.46
C PHE A 220 14.74 3.48 -16.85
N GLU A 221 14.42 3.47 -18.15
CA GLU A 221 13.25 2.75 -18.67
C GLU A 221 13.38 1.23 -18.45
N GLU A 222 14.54 0.66 -18.77
CA GLU A 222 14.82 -0.77 -18.57
C GLU A 222 14.71 -1.17 -17.09
N VAL A 223 15.34 -0.41 -16.19
CA VAL A 223 15.28 -0.66 -14.74
C VAL A 223 13.84 -0.55 -14.24
N SER A 224 13.08 0.44 -14.71
CA SER A 224 11.69 0.62 -14.31
C SER A 224 10.81 -0.55 -14.76
N LEU A 225 11.03 -1.09 -15.97
CA LEU A 225 10.34 -2.27 -16.48
C LEU A 225 10.69 -3.53 -15.68
N VAL A 226 11.98 -3.75 -15.38
CA VAL A 226 12.43 -4.88 -14.57
C VAL A 226 11.84 -4.81 -13.15
N LEU A 227 11.91 -3.64 -12.51
CA LEU A 227 11.34 -3.47 -11.17
C LEU A 227 9.82 -3.64 -11.17
N ALA A 228 9.10 -3.17 -12.18
CA ALA A 228 7.66 -3.44 -12.32
C ALA A 228 7.37 -4.95 -12.50
N GLY A 229 8.20 -5.64 -13.28
CA GLY A 229 8.14 -7.09 -13.46
C GLY A 229 8.38 -7.87 -12.18
N LEU A 230 9.30 -7.41 -11.31
CA LEU A 230 9.59 -8.02 -10.01
C LEU A 230 8.56 -7.64 -8.92
N ALA A 231 8.07 -6.40 -8.94
CA ALA A 231 7.10 -5.90 -7.98
C ALA A 231 5.73 -6.59 -8.14
N THR A 232 5.35 -6.97 -9.36
CA THR A 232 4.04 -7.61 -9.60
C THR A 232 3.89 -8.97 -8.87
N PRO A 233 4.82 -9.95 -9.02
CA PRO A 233 4.81 -11.15 -8.21
C PRO A 233 4.92 -10.86 -6.72
N LEU A 234 5.73 -9.86 -6.33
CA LEU A 234 5.91 -9.50 -4.92
C LEU A 234 4.59 -9.05 -4.29
N VAL A 235 3.80 -8.21 -4.95
CA VAL A 235 2.49 -7.77 -4.49
C VAL A 235 1.56 -8.95 -4.26
N LEU A 236 1.51 -9.89 -5.19
CA LEU A 236 0.69 -11.10 -5.06
C LEU A 236 1.18 -12.00 -3.93
N SER A 237 2.50 -12.22 -3.82
CA SER A 237 3.08 -13.11 -2.81
C SER A 237 2.99 -12.55 -1.40
N VAL A 238 3.18 -11.24 -1.20
CA VAL A 238 3.19 -10.61 0.13
C VAL A 238 1.82 -10.76 0.78
N HIS A 239 0.74 -10.41 0.06
CA HIS A 239 -0.59 -10.53 0.63
C HIS A 239 -1.06 -11.99 0.72
N THR A 240 -0.55 -12.87 -0.15
CA THR A 240 -0.72 -14.32 0.00
C THR A 240 -0.07 -14.83 1.28
N ILE A 241 1.16 -14.39 1.61
CA ILE A 241 1.85 -14.77 2.85
C ILE A 241 1.06 -14.30 4.08
N VAL A 242 0.58 -13.04 4.09
CA VAL A 242 -0.29 -12.54 5.16
C VAL A 242 -1.57 -13.37 5.29
N SER A 243 -2.15 -13.82 4.16
CA SER A 243 -3.33 -14.69 4.21
C SER A 243 -3.03 -16.09 4.79
N PHE A 244 -1.78 -16.57 4.66
CA PHE A 244 -1.38 -17.87 5.18
C PHE A 244 -1.36 -17.93 6.71
N ASP A 245 -1.24 -16.79 7.40
CA ASP A 245 -1.39 -16.71 8.85
C ASP A 245 -2.76 -17.24 9.32
N PHE A 246 -3.79 -17.12 8.47
CA PHE A 246 -5.13 -17.65 8.74
C PHE A 246 -5.37 -18.97 8.01
N ALA A 247 -5.08 -19.03 6.71
CA ALA A 247 -5.41 -20.15 5.83
C ALA A 247 -4.76 -21.47 6.25
N THR A 248 -3.56 -21.41 6.83
CA THR A 248 -2.79 -22.60 7.28
C THR A 248 -3.12 -23.02 8.71
N SER A 249 -4.04 -22.30 9.38
CA SER A 249 -4.57 -22.68 10.69
C SER A 249 -5.44 -23.93 10.60
N VAL A 250 -5.80 -24.48 11.75
CA VAL A 250 -6.76 -25.60 11.90
C VAL A 250 -8.14 -25.11 12.38
N ILE A 251 -8.30 -23.80 12.58
CA ILE A 251 -9.53 -23.21 13.10
C ILE A 251 -10.62 -23.23 12.02
N PRO A 252 -11.82 -23.76 12.31
CA PRO A 252 -12.92 -23.74 11.37
C PRO A 252 -13.30 -22.31 10.96
N GLY A 253 -13.51 -22.10 9.66
CA GLY A 253 -13.74 -20.78 9.06
C GLY A 253 -12.46 -19.95 8.80
N TRP A 254 -11.28 -20.43 9.20
CA TRP A 254 -9.98 -19.91 8.77
C TRP A 254 -9.24 -20.90 7.87
N HIS A 255 -9.32 -22.20 8.15
CA HIS A 255 -8.70 -23.23 7.32
C HIS A 255 -9.37 -23.30 5.95
N THR A 256 -8.78 -22.67 4.93
CA THR A 256 -9.33 -22.65 3.58
C THR A 256 -8.27 -22.37 2.53
N THR A 257 -8.53 -22.78 1.30
CA THR A 257 -7.63 -22.61 0.16
C THR A 257 -7.94 -21.36 -0.67
N ILE A 258 -9.09 -20.71 -0.46
CA ILE A 258 -9.51 -19.53 -1.24
C ILE A 258 -8.93 -18.22 -0.71
N PHE A 259 -8.44 -18.19 0.53
CA PHE A 259 -7.93 -16.97 1.19
C PHE A 259 -6.83 -16.25 0.42
N PRO A 260 -5.78 -16.91 -0.14
CA PRO A 260 -4.73 -16.19 -0.84
C PRO A 260 -5.22 -15.30 -2.00
N PRO A 261 -5.97 -15.81 -3.00
CA PRO A 261 -6.52 -14.94 -4.05
C PRO A 261 -7.63 -14.01 -3.53
N TYR A 262 -8.41 -14.42 -2.53
CA TYR A 262 -9.49 -13.60 -1.94
C TYR A 262 -8.94 -12.35 -1.24
N PHE A 263 -7.92 -12.52 -0.38
CA PHE A 263 -7.28 -11.40 0.33
C PHE A 263 -6.62 -10.45 -0.67
N VAL A 264 -5.93 -10.97 -1.70
CA VAL A 264 -5.34 -10.13 -2.75
C VAL A 264 -6.42 -9.30 -3.45
N ALA A 265 -7.56 -9.89 -3.82
CA ALA A 265 -8.67 -9.14 -4.43
C ALA A 265 -9.23 -8.06 -3.48
N GLY A 266 -9.36 -8.39 -2.18
CA GLY A 266 -9.77 -7.43 -1.14
C GLY A 266 -8.77 -6.29 -0.92
N ALA A 267 -7.47 -6.56 -1.01
CA ALA A 267 -6.42 -5.54 -0.93
C ALA A 267 -6.51 -4.56 -2.10
N ILE A 268 -6.75 -5.06 -3.31
CA ILE A 268 -6.94 -4.20 -4.49
C ILE A 268 -8.22 -3.36 -4.33
N PHE A 269 -9.32 -3.97 -3.89
CA PHE A 269 -10.58 -3.27 -3.63
C PHE A 269 -10.42 -2.12 -2.62
N SER A 270 -9.91 -2.42 -1.43
CA SER A 270 -9.72 -1.45 -0.35
C SER A 270 -8.69 -0.38 -0.66
N GLY A 271 -7.56 -0.77 -1.27
CA GLY A 271 -6.51 0.17 -1.63
C GLY A 271 -6.94 1.14 -2.73
N PHE A 272 -7.62 0.68 -3.80
CA PHE A 272 -8.14 1.58 -4.84
C PHE A 272 -9.20 2.53 -4.29
N ALA A 273 -10.05 2.07 -3.36
CA ALA A 273 -11.01 2.92 -2.67
C ALA A 273 -10.29 4.05 -1.90
N MET A 274 -9.22 3.73 -1.17
CA MET A 274 -8.41 4.73 -0.46
C MET A 274 -7.66 5.67 -1.41
N VAL A 275 -7.13 5.18 -2.54
CA VAL A 275 -6.47 6.05 -3.54
C VAL A 275 -7.49 7.07 -4.06
N ASN A 276 -8.70 6.61 -4.39
CA ASN A 276 -9.72 7.45 -4.99
C ASN A 276 -10.16 8.59 -4.05
N THR A 277 -10.34 8.33 -2.76
CA THR A 277 -10.69 9.38 -1.78
C THR A 277 -9.61 10.45 -1.68
N LEU A 278 -8.34 10.04 -1.61
CA LEU A 278 -7.21 10.96 -1.56
C LEU A 278 -7.07 11.78 -2.85
N LEU A 279 -7.24 11.16 -4.03
CA LEU A 279 -7.17 11.85 -5.31
C LEU A 279 -8.30 12.89 -5.49
N ILE A 280 -9.53 12.57 -5.05
CA ILE A 280 -10.67 13.50 -5.12
C ILE A 280 -10.41 14.77 -4.30
N ILE A 281 -9.80 14.64 -3.13
CA ILE A 281 -9.42 15.79 -2.29
C ILE A 281 -8.22 16.50 -2.91
N MET A 282 -7.16 15.76 -3.26
CA MET A 282 -5.91 16.29 -3.77
C MET A 282 -6.14 17.15 -5.01
N ARG A 283 -6.88 16.65 -6.01
CA ARG A 283 -7.11 17.39 -7.26
C ARG A 283 -7.72 18.78 -7.04
N LYS A 284 -8.55 18.96 -6.00
CA LYS A 284 -9.16 20.25 -5.64
C LYS A 284 -8.19 21.13 -4.84
N VAL A 285 -7.50 20.57 -3.85
CA VAL A 285 -6.62 21.32 -2.96
C VAL A 285 -5.33 21.77 -3.64
N SER A 286 -4.76 20.94 -4.52
CA SER A 286 -3.54 21.28 -5.29
C SER A 286 -3.84 21.86 -6.67
N HIS A 287 -5.11 22.07 -7.02
CA HIS A 287 -5.55 22.57 -8.33
C HIS A 287 -5.06 21.73 -9.53
N LEU A 288 -4.86 20.42 -9.35
CA LEU A 288 -4.40 19.49 -10.40
C LEU A 288 -5.56 18.82 -11.15
N GLU A 289 -6.67 19.53 -11.30
CA GLU A 289 -7.91 19.04 -11.91
C GLU A 289 -7.77 18.64 -13.37
N ASP A 290 -6.88 19.33 -14.09
CA ASP A 290 -6.60 19.09 -15.50
C ASP A 290 -5.76 17.82 -15.76
N TYR A 291 -5.10 17.31 -14.71
CA TYR A 291 -4.29 16.09 -14.77
C TYR A 291 -5.06 14.89 -14.22
N ILE A 292 -5.78 15.10 -13.12
CA ILE A 292 -6.63 14.09 -12.49
C ILE A 292 -8.06 14.35 -12.93
N THR A 293 -8.35 13.93 -14.16
CA THR A 293 -9.65 14.10 -14.79
C THR A 293 -10.70 13.12 -14.25
N VAL A 294 -11.98 13.37 -14.56
CA VAL A 294 -13.08 12.46 -14.21
C VAL A 294 -12.88 11.05 -14.79
N GLN A 295 -12.21 10.93 -15.94
CA GLN A 295 -11.89 9.64 -16.53
C GLN A 295 -10.98 8.79 -15.64
N HIS A 296 -10.05 9.40 -14.91
CA HIS A 296 -9.20 8.68 -13.95
C HIS A 296 -10.05 8.11 -12.82
N ILE A 297 -11.00 8.89 -12.30
CA ILE A 297 -11.93 8.48 -11.23
C ILE A 297 -12.85 7.35 -11.72
N GLU A 298 -13.38 7.46 -12.94
CA GLU A 298 -14.23 6.44 -13.57
C GLU A 298 -13.48 5.11 -13.73
N LEU A 299 -12.25 5.15 -14.26
CA LEU A 299 -11.42 3.95 -14.42
C LEU A 299 -11.07 3.30 -13.07
N MET A 300 -10.79 4.09 -12.04
CA MET A 300 -10.59 3.58 -10.67
C MET A 300 -11.85 2.89 -10.15
N ASN A 301 -13.03 3.49 -10.34
CA ASN A 301 -14.31 2.90 -9.95
C ASN A 301 -14.61 1.59 -10.70
N ILE A 302 -14.25 1.49 -11.98
CA ILE A 302 -14.40 0.26 -12.76
C ILE A 302 -13.53 -0.86 -12.14
N VAL A 303 -12.28 -0.57 -11.78
CA VAL A 303 -11.41 -1.56 -11.12
C VAL A 303 -11.99 -1.99 -9.77
N ILE A 304 -12.47 -1.04 -8.96
CA ILE A 304 -13.14 -1.31 -7.67
C ILE A 304 -14.38 -2.21 -7.86
N MET A 305 -15.19 -1.93 -8.86
CA MET A 305 -16.39 -2.73 -9.17
C MET A 305 -16.00 -4.17 -9.56
N ILE A 306 -14.98 -4.33 -10.40
CA ILE A 306 -14.49 -5.65 -10.81
C ILE A 306 -13.99 -6.43 -9.60
N THR A 307 -13.12 -5.86 -8.77
CA THR A 307 -12.57 -6.57 -7.61
C THR A 307 -13.62 -6.82 -6.53
N GLY A 308 -14.56 -5.89 -6.32
CA GLY A 308 -15.72 -6.10 -5.46
C GLY A 308 -16.58 -7.30 -5.90
N SER A 309 -16.76 -7.50 -7.20
CA SER A 309 -17.46 -8.69 -7.72
C SER A 309 -16.69 -9.99 -7.47
N ILE A 310 -15.36 -9.98 -7.57
CA ILE A 310 -14.50 -11.15 -7.28
C ILE A 310 -14.61 -11.53 -5.79
N VAL A 311 -14.57 -10.53 -4.90
CA VAL A 311 -14.78 -10.69 -3.45
C VAL A 311 -16.17 -11.27 -3.17
N GLY A 312 -17.22 -10.76 -3.84
CA GLY A 312 -18.58 -11.30 -3.76
C GLY A 312 -18.68 -12.77 -4.18
N VAL A 313 -17.99 -13.16 -5.27
CA VAL A 313 -17.91 -14.56 -5.73
C VAL A 313 -17.20 -15.45 -4.69
N ALA A 314 -16.17 -14.95 -4.02
CA ALA A 314 -15.50 -15.69 -2.96
C ALA A 314 -16.45 -15.95 -1.77
N TYR A 315 -17.22 -14.93 -1.34
CA TYR A 315 -18.20 -15.11 -0.25
C TYR A 315 -19.25 -16.18 -0.55
N ILE A 316 -19.85 -16.17 -1.75
CA ILE A 316 -20.83 -17.21 -2.12
C ILE A 316 -20.18 -18.59 -2.23
N THR A 317 -18.90 -18.66 -2.62
CA THR A 317 -18.14 -19.92 -2.69
C THR A 317 -17.91 -20.48 -1.30
N GLU A 318 -17.53 -19.64 -0.33
CA GLU A 318 -17.38 -20.05 1.07
C GLU A 318 -18.70 -20.57 1.66
N LEU A 319 -19.81 -19.87 1.44
CA LEU A 319 -21.13 -20.32 1.88
C LEU A 319 -21.53 -21.66 1.24
N PHE A 320 -21.27 -21.83 -0.05
CA PHE A 320 -21.54 -23.08 -0.76
C PHE A 320 -20.70 -24.24 -0.19
N ILE A 321 -19.40 -24.03 0.02
CA ILE A 321 -18.51 -25.05 0.57
C ILE A 321 -18.84 -25.38 2.03
N ALA A 322 -19.22 -24.39 2.84
CA ALA A 322 -19.67 -24.62 4.20
C ALA A 322 -20.91 -25.54 4.22
N TRP A 323 -21.90 -25.27 3.36
CA TRP A 323 -23.07 -26.14 3.20
C TRP A 323 -22.69 -27.53 2.67
N TYR A 324 -21.81 -27.61 1.66
CA TYR A 324 -21.45 -28.85 0.96
C TYR A 324 -20.51 -29.79 1.76
N SER A 325 -19.63 -29.24 2.60
CA SER A 325 -18.52 -29.95 3.26
C SER A 325 -18.94 -31.11 4.17
N GLY A 326 -20.12 -31.02 4.80
CA GLY A 326 -20.60 -32.00 5.78
C GLY A 326 -19.90 -31.92 7.14
N VAL A 327 -18.99 -30.97 7.35
CA VAL A 327 -18.34 -30.70 8.65
C VAL A 327 -19.19 -29.73 9.46
N GLU A 328 -19.77 -30.21 10.57
CA GLU A 328 -20.68 -29.42 11.43
C GLU A 328 -20.02 -28.14 11.98
N PHE A 329 -18.72 -28.18 12.30
CA PHE A 329 -18.00 -27.01 12.81
C PHE A 329 -17.88 -25.88 11.77
N GLU A 330 -17.68 -26.21 10.49
CA GLU A 330 -17.64 -25.22 9.41
C GLU A 330 -19.04 -24.64 9.19
N GLN A 331 -20.07 -25.48 9.15
CA GLN A 331 -21.46 -25.03 9.03
C GLN A 331 -21.85 -24.09 10.18
N TYR A 332 -21.52 -24.46 11.42
CA TYR A 332 -21.79 -23.63 12.59
C TYR A 332 -21.01 -22.31 12.55
N ALA A 333 -19.76 -22.30 12.07
CA ALA A 333 -18.97 -21.07 11.96
C ALA A 333 -19.68 -20.02 11.08
N PHE A 334 -20.24 -20.42 9.93
CA PHE A 334 -21.01 -19.51 9.08
C PHE A 334 -22.40 -19.15 9.64
N LEU A 335 -23.08 -20.07 10.33
CA LEU A 335 -24.32 -19.75 11.05
C LEU A 335 -24.09 -18.71 12.16
N ASN A 336 -22.98 -18.84 12.89
CA ASN A 336 -22.58 -17.89 13.92
C ASN A 336 -22.23 -16.51 13.32
N ARG A 337 -21.65 -16.44 12.12
CA ARG A 337 -21.46 -15.17 11.40
C ARG A 337 -22.81 -14.51 11.07
N ALA A 338 -23.75 -15.28 10.51
CA ALA A 338 -25.04 -14.76 10.06
C ALA A 338 -26.01 -14.36 11.19
N THR A 339 -26.02 -15.09 12.31
CA THR A 339 -27.06 -14.94 13.36
C THR A 339 -26.52 -14.83 14.78
N GLY A 340 -25.19 -14.82 14.96
CA GLY A 340 -24.55 -14.76 16.27
C GLY A 340 -24.43 -13.35 16.86
N PRO A 341 -23.67 -13.18 17.95
CA PRO A 341 -23.52 -11.90 18.66
C PRO A 341 -22.89 -10.79 17.80
N TYR A 342 -22.21 -11.15 16.71
CA TYR A 342 -21.56 -10.24 15.76
C TYR A 342 -22.33 -10.09 14.44
N TRP A 343 -23.64 -10.38 14.42
CA TRP A 343 -24.49 -10.31 13.23
C TRP A 343 -24.48 -8.93 12.53
N TRP A 344 -24.20 -7.85 13.26
CA TRP A 344 -24.17 -6.49 12.73
C TRP A 344 -22.86 -6.15 12.02
N ALA A 345 -21.82 -6.97 12.20
CA ALA A 345 -20.50 -6.78 11.62
C ALA A 345 -20.28 -7.62 10.34
N TYR A 346 -20.95 -8.78 10.26
CA TYR A 346 -20.99 -9.63 9.06
C TYR A 346 -22.01 -9.09 8.07
#